data_AF-A0A953PIV3-F1
#
_entry.id   AF-A0A953PIV3-F1
#
_cell.length_a   1.000
_cell.length_b   1.000
_cell.length_c   1.000
_cell.angle_alpha   90.00
_cell.angle_beta   90.00
_cell.angle_gamma   90.00
#
_symmetry.space_group_name_H-M   'P 1'
#
loop_
_entity.id
_entity.type
_entity.pdbx_description
1 polymer ?
#
loop_
_entity_poly.entity_id
_entity_poly.type
_entity_poly.pdbx_seq_one_letter_code
_entity_poly.pdbx_strand_id
1 'polypeptide(L)'
;MSSPSAGAFTVAFRDPWHGIVGGGDLDPSDPNNAATATSNDGGQTWNLTNAPPVTGAIFGLSYVGRAGTGGGPEGDDGRAVVITANAGGAAWTPDEGNTWFTLPGVTGYWAVAFASPKAGWLVGVGGTILKISF
;
A
#
# COMPACT_ATOMS: atom_id res chain seq x y z
N MET A 1 14.15 17.95 7.68
CA MET A 1 13.25 17.97 8.86
C MET A 1 11.88 17.63 8.34
N SER A 2 11.16 16.67 8.95
CA SER A 2 9.80 16.35 8.52
C SER A 2 8.85 17.49 8.90
N SER A 3 7.86 17.79 8.08
CA SER A 3 6.86 18.81 8.42
C SER A 3 5.88 18.28 9.48
N PRO A 4 5.05 19.15 10.10
CA PRO A 4 3.98 18.73 11.01
C PRO A 4 2.90 17.85 10.36
N SER A 5 2.79 17.85 9.02
CA SER A 5 1.85 17.02 8.27
C SER A 5 2.45 15.71 7.77
N ALA A 6 3.71 15.43 8.08
CA ALA A 6 4.37 14.18 7.71
C ALA A 6 4.09 13.05 8.71
N GLY A 7 3.88 11.84 8.21
CA GLY A 7 3.72 10.66 9.05
C GLY A 7 3.39 9.39 8.29
N ALA A 8 3.26 8.30 9.04
CA ALA A 8 2.65 7.06 8.59
C ALA A 8 1.13 7.17 8.74
N PHE A 9 0.38 6.79 7.70
CA PHE A 9 -1.09 6.88 7.70
C PHE A 9 -1.79 5.53 7.56
N THR A 10 -1.07 4.50 7.13
CA THR A 10 -1.64 3.17 6.91
C THR A 10 -0.62 2.07 7.18
N VAL A 11 -1.10 0.93 7.66
CA VAL A 11 -0.28 -0.23 7.98
C VAL A 11 -1.06 -1.50 7.67
N ALA A 12 -0.37 -2.52 7.17
CA ALA A 12 -0.91 -3.87 7.07
C ALA A 12 0.14 -4.89 7.49
N PHE A 13 -0.32 -5.98 8.08
CA PHE A 13 0.50 -7.14 8.44
C PHE A 13 -0.05 -8.37 7.71
N ARG A 14 0.84 -9.14 7.07
CA ARG A 14 0.47 -10.42 6.44
C ARG A 14 0.44 -11.57 7.43
N ASP A 15 1.17 -11.42 8.53
CA ASP A 15 1.26 -12.31 9.68
C ASP A 15 1.75 -11.48 10.89
N PRO A 16 1.88 -12.06 12.11
CA PRO A 16 2.27 -11.29 13.30
C PRO A 16 3.64 -10.61 13.26
N TRP A 17 4.51 -10.95 12.29
CA TRP A 17 5.90 -10.49 12.24
C TRP A 17 6.17 -9.59 11.03
N HIS A 18 5.55 -9.89 9.90
CA HIS A 18 5.82 -9.22 8.63
C HIS A 18 4.73 -8.21 8.27
N GLY A 19 5.12 -6.94 8.17
CA GLY A 19 4.22 -5.85 7.86
C GLY A 19 4.85 -4.77 7.00
N ILE A 20 3.99 -3.95 6.42
CA ILE A 20 4.34 -2.78 5.62
C ILE A 20 3.53 -1.58 6.09
N VAL A 21 4.21 -0.44 6.21
CA VAL A 21 3.61 0.86 6.53
C VAL A 21 3.73 1.77 5.32
N GLY A 22 2.73 2.60 5.10
CA GLY A 22 2.70 3.63 4.07
C GLY A 22 2.36 5.00 4.65
N GLY A 23 2.92 6.04 4.06
CA GLY A 23 2.65 7.40 4.47
C GLY A 23 3.26 8.42 3.53
N GLY A 24 3.59 9.58 4.09
CA GLY A 24 4.17 10.70 3.38
C GLY A 24 3.90 11.99 4.14
N ASP A 25 3.80 13.09 3.40
CA ASP A 25 3.51 14.43 3.89
C ASP A 25 2.27 14.97 3.15
N LEU A 26 1.39 15.63 3.91
CA LEU A 26 0.18 16.25 3.34
C LEU A 26 0.45 17.64 2.77
N ASP A 27 1.69 18.15 2.88
CA ASP A 27 2.09 19.41 2.26
C ASP A 27 1.98 19.32 0.73
N PRO A 28 1.05 20.07 0.10
CA PRO A 28 0.87 20.03 -1.35
C PRO A 28 2.04 20.67 -2.11
N SER A 29 2.93 21.41 -1.43
CA SER A 29 4.12 22.02 -2.04
C SER A 29 5.30 21.05 -2.19
N ASP A 30 5.27 19.91 -1.49
CA ASP A 30 6.24 18.82 -1.63
C ASP A 30 5.52 17.49 -1.94
N PRO A 31 4.95 17.31 -3.13
CA PRO A 31 4.13 16.14 -3.43
C PRO A 31 4.92 14.84 -3.63
N ASN A 32 6.26 14.84 -3.60
CA ASN A 32 7.08 13.65 -3.89
C ASN A 32 7.59 12.98 -2.61
N ASN A 33 6.71 12.86 -1.62
CA ASN A 33 7.03 12.42 -0.26
C ASN A 33 6.48 11.03 0.09
N ALA A 34 5.80 10.36 -0.84
CA ALA A 34 5.23 9.05 -0.63
C ALA A 34 6.32 8.06 -0.25
N ALA A 35 6.14 7.38 0.89
CA ALA A 35 7.12 6.43 1.38
C ALA A 35 6.45 5.20 1.99
N THR A 36 7.14 4.08 1.85
CA THR A 36 6.79 2.82 2.48
C THR A 36 7.98 2.23 3.21
N ALA A 37 7.72 1.48 4.27
CA ALA A 37 8.73 0.74 5.00
C ALA A 37 8.19 -0.63 5.41
N THR A 38 9.06 -1.64 5.50
CA THR A 38 8.71 -2.99 5.93
C THR A 38 9.32 -3.34 7.29
N SER A 39 8.63 -4.19 8.03
CA SER A 39 9.06 -4.77 9.29
C SER A 39 9.03 -6.30 9.20
N ASN A 40 9.99 -6.95 9.83
CA ASN A 40 10.06 -8.41 9.98
C ASN A 40 10.07 -8.84 11.47
N ASP A 41 9.78 -7.92 12.40
CA ASP A 41 9.86 -8.13 13.85
C ASP A 41 8.61 -7.66 14.61
N GLY A 42 7.47 -7.63 13.91
CA GLY A 42 6.18 -7.23 14.49
C GLY A 42 6.04 -5.71 14.65
N GLY A 43 6.78 -4.94 13.85
CA GLY A 43 6.71 -3.47 13.85
C GLY A 43 7.62 -2.78 14.86
N GLN A 44 8.59 -3.49 15.45
CA GLN A 44 9.58 -2.89 16.36
C GLN A 44 10.62 -2.08 15.58
N THR A 45 11.05 -2.59 14.43
CA THR A 45 11.93 -1.90 13.48
C THR A 45 11.34 -1.87 12.08
N TRP A 46 11.71 -0.84 11.32
CA TRP A 46 11.19 -0.56 9.99
C TRP A 46 12.33 -0.18 9.04
N ASN A 47 12.32 -0.76 7.84
CA ASN A 47 13.30 -0.49 6.79
C ASN A 47 12.60 0.15 5.59
N LEU A 48 13.09 1.30 5.13
CA LEU A 48 12.53 1.96 3.94
C LEU A 48 12.64 1.06 2.71
N THR A 49 11.59 1.03 1.91
CA THR A 49 11.57 0.36 0.61
C THR A 49 12.00 1.32 -0.50
N ASN A 50 12.00 0.85 -1.76
CA ASN A 50 12.07 1.77 -2.88
C ASN A 50 10.83 2.67 -2.90
N ALA A 51 11.01 3.92 -3.34
CA ALA A 51 9.93 4.90 -3.38
C ALA A 51 8.82 4.45 -4.35
N PRO A 52 7.56 4.41 -3.92
CA PRO A 52 6.46 4.09 -4.81
C PRO A 52 6.23 5.20 -5.85
N PRO A 53 5.79 4.88 -7.07
CA PRO A 53 5.55 5.82 -8.15
C PRO A 53 4.19 6.52 -8.00
N VAL A 54 3.94 7.09 -6.82
CA VAL A 54 2.76 7.89 -6.50
C VAL A 54 3.19 9.21 -5.86
N THR A 55 2.33 10.23 -5.92
CA THR A 55 2.53 11.54 -5.28
C THR A 55 1.54 11.82 -4.15
N GLY A 56 1.92 12.71 -3.24
CA GLY A 56 1.26 12.96 -1.97
C GLY A 56 1.43 11.79 -1.01
N ALA A 57 0.60 11.77 0.03
CA ALA A 57 0.65 10.70 1.02
C ALA A 57 -0.17 9.47 0.65
N ILE A 58 0.33 8.31 1.06
CA ILE A 58 -0.38 7.03 0.97
C ILE A 58 -1.39 6.93 2.12
N PHE A 59 -2.67 6.73 1.80
CA PHE A 59 -3.75 6.61 2.78
C PHE A 59 -4.31 5.19 2.91
N GLY A 60 -4.31 4.45 1.81
CA GLY A 60 -4.81 3.09 1.74
C GLY A 60 -3.68 2.15 1.40
N LEU A 61 -3.60 1.04 2.12
CA LEU A 61 -2.66 -0.04 1.85
C LEU A 61 -3.34 -1.36 2.19
N SER A 62 -3.23 -2.37 1.31
CA SER A 62 -3.68 -3.72 1.60
C SER A 62 -2.77 -4.75 0.96
N TYR A 63 -2.46 -5.80 1.71
CA TYR A 63 -1.98 -7.05 1.13
C TYR A 63 -3.08 -7.69 0.27
N VAL A 64 -2.65 -8.39 -0.77
CA VAL A 64 -3.45 -9.33 -1.54
C VAL A 64 -2.65 -10.62 -1.70
N GLY A 65 -3.22 -11.74 -1.28
CA GLY A 65 -2.59 -13.06 -1.47
C GLY A 65 -2.48 -13.41 -2.95
N ARG A 66 -1.64 -14.38 -3.32
CA ARG A 66 -1.75 -15.02 -4.65
C ARG A 66 -2.90 -16.02 -4.66
N ALA A 67 -3.61 -16.14 -5.78
CA ALA A 67 -4.62 -17.18 -5.96
C ALA A 67 -3.91 -18.54 -6.16
N GLY A 68 -3.69 -19.26 -5.07
CA GLY A 68 -3.14 -20.62 -5.05
C GLY A 68 -3.61 -21.36 -3.81
N THR A 69 -4.10 -22.57 -3.99
CA THR A 69 -4.55 -23.46 -2.91
C THR A 69 -3.34 -23.99 -2.15
N GLY A 70 -2.89 -23.28 -1.11
CA GLY A 70 -1.69 -23.65 -0.38
C GLY A 70 -1.60 -23.06 1.03
N GLY A 71 -2.72 -23.00 1.76
CA GLY A 71 -2.76 -22.56 3.15
C GLY A 71 -2.06 -23.52 4.11
N GLY A 72 -0.73 -23.55 4.09
CA GLY A 72 0.08 -23.96 5.23
C GLY A 72 0.31 -22.77 6.19
N PRO A 73 0.68 -23.01 7.46
CA PRO A 73 0.93 -21.96 8.43
C PRO A 73 2.11 -21.03 8.07
N GLU A 74 2.93 -21.46 7.10
CA GLU A 74 4.18 -20.81 6.67
C GLU A 74 4.13 -20.38 5.20
N GLY A 75 2.94 -20.05 4.68
CA GLY A 75 2.74 -19.72 3.26
C GLY A 75 3.32 -18.37 2.85
N ASP A 76 4.59 -18.38 2.42
CA ASP A 76 5.30 -17.37 1.60
C ASP A 76 4.70 -17.26 0.16
N ASP A 77 3.38 -17.43 0.04
CA ASP A 77 2.66 -17.22 -1.21
C ASP A 77 2.74 -15.73 -1.53
N GLY A 78 3.74 -15.35 -2.34
CA GLY A 78 4.09 -13.97 -2.67
C GLY A 78 2.89 -13.05 -2.72
N ARG A 79 2.82 -12.14 -1.76
CA ARG A 79 1.67 -11.25 -1.57
C ARG A 79 1.99 -9.93 -2.23
N ALA A 80 1.12 -9.51 -3.14
CA ALA A 80 1.24 -8.16 -3.64
C ALA A 80 0.69 -7.19 -2.59
N VAL A 81 1.17 -5.96 -2.62
CA VAL A 81 0.61 -4.85 -1.85
C VAL A 81 0.06 -3.84 -2.83
N VAL A 82 -1.15 -3.34 -2.58
CA VAL A 82 -1.72 -2.21 -3.30
C VAL A 82 -1.77 -1.02 -2.38
N ILE A 83 -1.37 0.13 -2.91
CA ILE A 83 -1.42 1.41 -2.22
C ILE A 83 -2.30 2.40 -2.99
N THR A 84 -2.94 3.30 -2.26
CA THR A 84 -3.65 4.46 -2.82
C THR A 84 -3.11 5.73 -2.19
N ALA A 85 -2.73 6.69 -3.04
CA ALA A 85 -2.39 8.05 -2.67
C ALA A 85 -3.43 9.00 -3.27
N ASN A 86 -3.79 10.04 -2.50
CA ASN A 86 -4.89 10.94 -2.85
C ASN A 86 -4.77 11.50 -4.28
N ALA A 87 -3.81 12.41 -4.49
CA ALA A 87 -3.57 13.05 -5.78
C ALA A 87 -2.65 12.22 -6.69
N GLY A 88 -1.88 11.29 -6.11
CA GLY A 88 -0.84 10.54 -6.80
C GLY A 88 -1.25 9.22 -7.43
N GLY A 89 -2.52 8.85 -7.30
CA GLY A 89 -3.04 7.63 -7.89
C GLY A 89 -2.80 6.39 -7.05
N ALA A 90 -2.81 5.24 -7.71
CA ALA A 90 -2.58 3.96 -7.05
C ALA A 90 -1.42 3.22 -7.70
N ALA A 91 -0.76 2.38 -6.91
CA ALA A 91 0.34 1.54 -7.36
C ALA A 91 0.28 0.19 -6.64
N TRP A 92 1.01 -0.77 -7.17
CA TRP A 92 1.16 -2.08 -6.55
C TRP A 92 2.60 -2.60 -6.64
N THR A 93 2.94 -3.50 -5.73
CA THR A 93 4.24 -4.16 -5.68
C THR A 93 4.03 -5.67 -5.46
N PRO A 94 4.73 -6.56 -6.19
CA PRO A 94 4.70 -8.01 -5.95
C PRO A 94 5.61 -8.47 -4.81
N ASP A 95 6.46 -7.58 -4.31
CA ASP A 95 7.66 -7.91 -3.52
C ASP A 95 7.89 -6.91 -2.38
N GLU A 96 6.77 -6.46 -1.77
CA GLU A 96 6.73 -5.59 -0.58
C GLU A 96 7.55 -4.29 -0.71
N GLY A 97 7.64 -3.76 -1.94
CA GLY A 97 8.21 -2.45 -2.23
C GLY A 97 9.62 -2.48 -2.84
N ASN A 98 10.13 -3.66 -3.24
CA ASN A 98 11.38 -3.73 -4.02
C ASN A 98 11.14 -3.27 -5.47
N THR A 99 10.02 -3.64 -6.08
CA THR A 99 9.58 -3.21 -7.40
C THR A 99 8.15 -2.68 -7.34
N TRP A 100 7.89 -1.59 -8.06
CA TRP A 100 6.60 -0.94 -8.08
C TRP A 100 6.06 -0.77 -9.50
N PHE A 101 4.74 -0.88 -9.61
CA PHE A 101 3.99 -0.70 -10.84
C PHE A 101 2.82 0.24 -10.59
N THR A 102 2.64 1.23 -11.46
CA THR A 102 1.46 2.11 -11.38
C THR A 102 0.19 1.33 -11.74
N LEU A 103 -0.95 1.79 -11.23
CA LEU A 103 -2.29 1.40 -11.69
C LEU A 103 -2.85 2.55 -12.54
N PRO A 104 -2.69 2.51 -13.88
CA PRO A 104 -3.02 3.64 -14.73
C PRO A 104 -4.51 4.00 -14.66
N GLY A 105 -4.81 5.30 -14.57
CA GLY A 105 -6.18 5.80 -14.53
C GLY A 105 -6.89 5.63 -13.18
N VAL A 106 -6.21 5.11 -12.15
CA VAL A 106 -6.76 4.97 -10.80
C VAL A 106 -6.29 6.13 -9.94
N THR A 107 -7.17 7.10 -9.66
CA THR A 107 -6.89 8.30 -8.85
C THR A 107 -8.06 8.67 -7.95
N GLY A 108 -7.80 9.44 -6.89
CA GLY A 108 -8.85 9.92 -5.97
C GLY A 108 -9.42 8.85 -5.04
N TYR A 109 -8.65 7.79 -4.76
CA TYR A 109 -9.03 6.74 -3.81
C TYR A 109 -8.23 6.85 -2.52
N TRP A 110 -8.87 6.56 -1.39
CA TRP A 110 -8.33 6.78 -0.04
C TRP A 110 -8.11 5.49 0.74
N ALA A 111 -8.85 4.43 0.40
CA ALA A 111 -8.72 3.14 1.03
C ALA A 111 -8.83 2.03 -0.02
N VAL A 112 -8.20 0.90 0.30
CA VAL A 112 -8.22 -0.32 -0.51
C VAL A 112 -8.35 -1.51 0.42
N ALA A 113 -9.13 -2.51 0.00
CA ALA A 113 -9.24 -3.78 0.70
C ALA A 113 -9.45 -4.92 -0.29
N PHE A 114 -8.96 -6.11 0.06
CA PHE A 114 -9.15 -7.34 -0.71
C PHE A 114 -9.89 -8.40 0.10
N ALA A 115 -10.94 -8.97 -0.49
CA ALA A 115 -11.56 -10.20 0.02
C ALA A 115 -10.86 -11.45 -0.53
N SER A 116 -10.25 -11.34 -1.71
CA SER A 116 -9.45 -12.39 -2.35
C SER A 116 -8.59 -11.77 -3.46
N PRO A 117 -7.67 -12.52 -4.09
CA PRO A 117 -6.85 -12.00 -5.20
C PRO A 117 -7.71 -11.49 -6.36
N LYS A 118 -8.86 -12.12 -6.60
CA LYS A 118 -9.79 -11.77 -7.69
C LYS A 118 -10.85 -10.73 -7.29
N ALA A 119 -10.80 -10.22 -6.06
CA ALA A 119 -11.82 -9.33 -5.54
C ALA A 119 -11.25 -8.34 -4.51
N GLY A 120 -10.85 -7.16 -5.01
CA GLY A 120 -10.52 -6.00 -4.20
C GLY A 120 -11.36 -4.79 -4.59
N TRP A 121 -11.44 -3.82 -3.68
CA TRP A 121 -12.16 -2.57 -3.88
C TRP A 121 -11.36 -1.39 -3.38
N LEU A 122 -11.40 -0.31 -4.15
CA LEU A 122 -10.94 1.01 -3.75
C LEU A 122 -12.14 1.90 -3.50
N VAL A 123 -12.08 2.74 -2.47
CA VAL A 123 -13.13 3.73 -2.16
C VAL A 123 -12.56 5.14 -2.10
N GLY A 124 -13.31 6.10 -2.65
CA GLY A 124 -12.74 7.35 -3.13
C GLY A 124 -13.62 8.59 -3.01
N VAL A 125 -13.08 9.69 -3.55
CA VAL A 125 -13.75 11.00 -3.68
C VAL A 125 -15.17 10.82 -4.22
N GLY A 126 -16.13 11.54 -3.63
CA GLY A 126 -17.53 11.52 -4.06
C GLY A 126 -18.26 10.19 -3.78
N GLY A 127 -17.73 9.33 -2.92
CA GLY A 127 -18.31 8.02 -2.63
C GLY A 127 -18.11 7.00 -3.75
N THR A 128 -17.08 7.21 -4.58
CA THR A 128 -16.75 6.28 -5.67
C THR A 128 -16.25 4.95 -5.12
N ILE A 129 -16.63 3.87 -5.80
CA ILE A 129 -16.22 2.50 -5.47
C ILE A 129 -15.72 1.86 -6.77
N LEU A 130 -14.47 1.41 -6.78
CA LEU A 130 -13.85 0.73 -7.91
C LEU A 130 -13.47 -0.70 -7.52
N LYS A 131 -13.98 -1.68 -8.26
CA LYS A 131 -13.56 -3.08 -8.11
C LYS A 131 -12.31 -3.35 -8.94
N ILE A 132 -11.37 -4.08 -8.35
CA ILE A 132 -10.10 -4.49 -8.97
C ILE A 132 -9.84 -5.99 -8.73
N SER A 133 -8.94 -6.57 -9.52
CA SER A 133 -8.49 -7.96 -9.42
C SER A 133 -7.01 -8.06 -9.80
N PHE A 134 -6.29 -8.97 -9.14
CA PHE A 134 -4.87 -9.27 -9.31
C PHE A 134 -4.66 -10.71 -9.77
#